data_AF-A0A2E5KVZ7-F1
#
_entry.id   AF-A0A2E5KVZ7-F1
#
_cell.length_a   1.000
_cell.length_b   1.000
_cell.length_c   1.000
_cell.angle_alpha   90.00
_cell.angle_beta   90.00
_cell.angle_gamma   90.00
#
_symmetry.space_group_name_H-M   'P 1'
#
loop_
_entity.id
_entity.type
_entity.pdbx_description
1 polymer ?
#
loop_
_entity_poly.entity_id
_entity_poly.type
_entity_poly.pdbx_seq_one_letter_code
_entity_poly.pdbx_strand_id
1 'polypeptide(L)'
;MKILVLGNVRPEGLELLEEFADVKVLPEPVAQEDILACISDVDRVLHKFGDIADIRSILQQHRDTATIFLGGVPMIVADSIDFIARDLRTFGAALGIFLVAFLALILRRIQWVALPMVVCISVGVCVIGFLWLVNWPVTIVSSNFIALLLIFTLSFCLHQIVRYRECANELPGSDQRALVGEMMRTIGVPCFYMVFTTIVAFGSLVVSGIRPIIDFGWIMATGLMISFVLSFTLFPAPLSY
;
A
#
# COMPACT_ATOMS: atom_id res chain seq x y z
N MET A 1 -16.90 2.25 -21.21
CA MET A 1 -15.51 2.66 -21.53
C MET A 1 -15.62 3.63 -22.69
N LYS A 2 -15.00 4.81 -22.63
CA LYS A 2 -15.04 5.78 -23.74
C LYS A 2 -13.72 5.68 -24.48
N ILE A 3 -13.73 5.32 -25.75
CA ILE A 3 -12.51 5.22 -26.56
C ILE A 3 -12.46 6.49 -27.40
N LEU A 4 -11.48 7.36 -27.20
CA LEU A 4 -11.34 8.56 -28.01
C LEU A 4 -10.37 8.25 -29.16
N VAL A 5 -10.87 8.20 -30.39
CA VAL A 5 -10.09 7.94 -31.61
C VAL A 5 -9.97 9.24 -32.38
N LEU A 6 -8.77 9.75 -32.60
CA LEU A 6 -8.52 10.95 -33.42
C LEU A 6 -8.17 10.50 -34.85
N GLY A 7 -9.04 10.75 -35.85
CA GLY A 7 -8.77 10.46 -37.27
C GLY A 7 -9.99 10.60 -38.19
N ASN A 8 -9.86 11.30 -39.32
CA ASN A 8 -10.96 11.76 -40.19
C ASN A 8 -11.86 10.63 -40.78
N VAL A 9 -13.16 10.62 -40.44
CA VAL A 9 -14.19 9.68 -40.96
C VAL A 9 -15.19 10.45 -41.83
N ARG A 10 -15.53 9.91 -43.02
CA ARG A 10 -16.54 10.52 -43.92
C ARG A 10 -17.92 10.61 -43.26
N PRO A 11 -18.69 11.68 -43.55
CA PRO A 11 -19.92 12.02 -42.82
C PRO A 11 -21.03 10.96 -42.88
N GLU A 12 -20.98 10.03 -43.85
CA GLU A 12 -22.01 9.00 -44.04
C GLU A 12 -21.87 7.78 -43.10
N GLY A 13 -20.77 7.68 -42.33
CA GLY A 13 -20.52 6.60 -41.36
C GLY A 13 -20.51 7.03 -39.89
N LEU A 14 -20.83 8.31 -39.60
CA LEU A 14 -20.78 8.86 -38.24
C LEU A 14 -21.94 8.37 -37.35
N GLU A 15 -23.13 8.15 -37.92
CA GLU A 15 -24.31 7.72 -37.14
C GLU A 15 -24.18 6.27 -36.62
N LEU A 16 -23.51 5.39 -37.37
CA LEU A 16 -23.24 4.01 -36.94
C LEU A 16 -22.14 3.90 -35.87
N LEU A 17 -21.34 4.95 -35.68
CA LEU A 17 -20.24 4.96 -34.71
C LEU A 17 -20.65 5.56 -33.35
N GLU A 18 -21.65 6.45 -33.31
CA GLU A 18 -22.22 6.96 -32.05
C GLU A 18 -23.05 5.91 -31.29
N GLU A 19 -23.59 4.89 -31.98
CA GLU A 19 -24.45 3.86 -31.37
C GLU A 19 -23.66 2.72 -30.70
N PHE A 20 -22.43 2.43 -31.16
CA PHE A 20 -21.66 1.26 -30.73
C PHE A 20 -20.51 1.54 -29.77
N ALA A 21 -19.96 2.76 -29.76
CA ALA A 21 -18.91 3.11 -28.81
C ALA A 21 -18.91 4.62 -28.58
N ASP A 22 -18.81 5.01 -27.32
CA ASP A 22 -18.80 6.40 -26.83
C ASP A 22 -17.46 7.08 -27.23
N VAL A 23 -17.29 7.29 -28.54
CA VAL A 23 -16.06 7.67 -29.27
C VAL A 23 -16.23 9.03 -29.91
N LYS A 24 -15.28 9.93 -29.69
CA LYS A 24 -15.29 11.28 -30.28
C LYS A 24 -14.05 11.50 -31.14
N VAL A 25 -14.29 11.86 -32.40
CA VAL A 25 -13.30 11.98 -33.48
C VAL A 25 -13.05 13.45 -33.81
N LEU A 26 -11.78 13.91 -33.82
CA LEU A 26 -11.37 15.26 -34.28
C LEU A 26 -10.49 15.16 -35.55
N PRO A 27 -10.47 16.18 -36.43
CA PRO A 27 -10.06 16.01 -37.83
C PRO A 27 -8.59 16.39 -38.08
N GLU A 28 -7.77 15.44 -38.54
CA GLU A 28 -6.53 15.61 -39.34
C GLU A 28 -6.17 14.24 -40.03
N PRO A 29 -5.31 14.17 -41.07
CA PRO A 29 -5.44 13.20 -42.16
C PRO A 29 -4.71 11.88 -41.92
N VAL A 30 -5.43 10.75 -41.89
CA VAL A 30 -4.88 9.38 -41.86
C VAL A 30 -5.77 8.43 -42.72
N ALA A 31 -5.16 7.41 -43.33
CA ALA A 31 -5.80 6.47 -44.25
C ALA A 31 -6.87 5.57 -43.57
N GLN A 32 -7.95 5.30 -44.31
CA GLN A 32 -9.27 4.88 -43.78
C GLN A 32 -9.39 3.36 -43.49
N GLU A 33 -8.50 2.51 -44.02
CA GLU A 33 -8.54 1.04 -43.83
C GLU A 33 -7.90 0.60 -42.50
N ASP A 34 -6.86 1.29 -42.05
CA ASP A 34 -6.13 0.95 -40.81
C ASP A 34 -6.94 1.26 -39.54
N ILE A 35 -7.84 2.24 -39.61
CA ILE A 35 -8.73 2.62 -38.51
C ILE A 35 -9.82 1.56 -38.27
N LEU A 36 -10.36 0.97 -39.35
CA LEU A 36 -11.36 -0.10 -39.27
C LEU A 36 -10.76 -1.41 -38.74
N ALA A 37 -9.51 -1.73 -39.10
CA ALA A 37 -8.79 -2.86 -38.53
C ALA A 37 -8.56 -2.68 -37.03
N CYS A 38 -8.09 -1.50 -36.61
CA CYS A 38 -7.84 -1.16 -35.21
C CYS A 38 -9.13 -1.19 -34.36
N ILE A 39 -10.24 -0.66 -34.87
CA ILE A 39 -11.54 -0.71 -34.17
C ILE A 39 -12.02 -2.16 -34.03
N SER A 40 -11.87 -3.00 -35.06
CA SER A 40 -12.26 -4.42 -34.99
C SER A 40 -11.40 -5.23 -34.01
N ASP A 41 -10.11 -4.90 -33.91
CA ASP A 41 -9.18 -5.56 -32.98
C ASP A 41 -9.44 -5.13 -31.54
N VAL A 42 -9.75 -3.85 -31.30
CA VAL A 42 -10.12 -3.33 -29.99
C VAL A 42 -11.46 -3.89 -29.52
N ASP A 43 -12.46 -3.99 -30.40
CA ASP A 43 -13.77 -4.60 -30.09
C ASP A 43 -13.66 -6.11 -29.81
N ARG A 44 -12.84 -6.82 -30.61
CA ARG A 44 -12.54 -8.25 -30.40
C ARG A 44 -11.82 -8.52 -29.07
N VAL A 45 -10.97 -7.60 -28.61
CA VAL A 45 -10.24 -7.74 -27.33
C VAL A 45 -11.13 -7.35 -26.15
N LEU A 46 -11.93 -6.30 -26.30
CA LEU A 46 -12.97 -5.91 -25.33
C LEU A 46 -13.93 -7.05 -25.00
N HIS A 47 -14.33 -7.82 -26.01
CA HIS A 47 -15.23 -8.95 -25.83
C HIS A 47 -14.55 -10.23 -25.30
N LYS A 48 -13.23 -10.35 -25.42
CA LYS A 48 -12.50 -11.60 -25.15
C LYS A 48 -11.66 -11.55 -23.87
N PHE A 49 -11.16 -10.39 -23.46
CA PHE A 49 -10.31 -10.22 -22.29
C PHE A 49 -10.65 -8.91 -21.58
N GLY A 50 -11.23 -9.01 -20.38
CA GLY A 50 -11.50 -7.87 -19.50
C GLY A 50 -10.22 -7.28 -18.86
N ASP A 51 -9.08 -7.31 -19.56
CA ASP A 51 -7.79 -6.90 -19.02
C ASP A 51 -7.26 -5.66 -19.76
N ILE A 52 -7.16 -4.56 -19.03
CA ILE A 52 -6.79 -3.23 -19.54
C ILE A 52 -5.34 -3.21 -20.03
N ALA A 53 -4.50 -4.13 -19.54
CA ALA A 53 -3.12 -4.30 -19.95
C ALA A 53 -2.99 -4.78 -21.41
N ASP A 54 -3.84 -5.72 -21.84
CA ASP A 54 -3.83 -6.25 -23.21
C ASP A 54 -4.28 -5.19 -24.21
N ILE A 55 -5.32 -4.42 -23.85
CA ILE A 55 -5.81 -3.29 -24.64
C ILE A 55 -4.71 -2.23 -24.82
N ARG A 56 -3.93 -1.94 -23.76
CA ARG A 56 -2.80 -0.99 -23.82
C ARG A 56 -1.67 -1.46 -24.73
N SER A 57 -1.41 -2.78 -24.81
CA SER A 57 -0.36 -3.34 -25.68
C SER A 57 -0.69 -3.21 -27.17
N ILE A 58 -1.95 -3.44 -27.54
CA ILE A 58 -2.45 -3.34 -28.93
C ILE A 58 -2.50 -1.89 -29.40
N LEU A 59 -2.83 -0.95 -28.50
CA LEU A 59 -2.78 0.48 -28.74
C LEU A 59 -1.35 1.01 -28.93
N GLN A 60 -0.36 0.42 -28.25
CA GLN A 60 1.05 0.76 -28.46
C GLN A 60 1.58 0.25 -29.80
N GLN A 61 1.03 -0.83 -30.34
CA GLN A 61 1.45 -1.39 -31.62
C GLN A 61 1.02 -0.54 -32.83
N HIS A 62 -0.02 0.29 -32.69
CA HIS A 62 -0.55 1.16 -33.75
C HIS A 62 -0.22 2.66 -33.52
N ARG A 63 0.75 2.95 -32.64
CA ARG A 63 1.09 4.31 -32.19
C ARG A 63 1.69 5.20 -33.30
N ASP A 64 2.20 4.59 -34.37
CA ASP A 64 2.78 5.30 -35.51
C ASP A 64 1.73 5.81 -36.50
N THR A 65 0.48 5.31 -36.42
CA THR A 65 -0.59 5.63 -37.38
C THR A 65 -1.70 6.49 -36.76
N ALA A 66 -1.99 6.37 -35.46
CA ALA A 66 -3.01 7.19 -34.78
C ALA A 66 -2.74 7.38 -33.28
N THR A 67 -3.11 8.55 -32.75
CA THR A 67 -3.10 8.85 -31.31
C THR A 67 -4.45 8.48 -30.70
N ILE A 68 -4.53 7.29 -30.11
CA ILE A 68 -5.75 6.77 -29.49
C ILE A 68 -5.67 6.97 -27.97
N PHE A 69 -6.70 7.62 -27.39
CA PHE A 69 -6.79 7.85 -25.95
C PHE A 69 -7.93 7.00 -25.36
N LEU A 70 -7.59 6.12 -24.42
CA LEU A 70 -8.57 5.32 -23.68
C LEU A 70 -9.05 6.10 -22.44
N GLY A 71 -10.36 6.29 -22.31
CA GLY A 71 -10.98 7.02 -21.20
C GLY A 71 -12.13 6.26 -20.53
N GLY A 72 -12.53 6.71 -19.34
CA GLY A 72 -13.65 6.17 -18.57
C GLY A 72 -13.27 5.65 -17.19
N VAL A 73 -14.28 5.44 -16.35
CA VAL A 73 -14.16 5.00 -14.94
C VAL A 73 -13.22 3.79 -14.75
N PRO A 74 -13.24 2.74 -15.60
CA PRO A 74 -12.34 1.58 -15.44
C PRO A 74 -10.85 1.93 -15.62
N MET A 75 -10.52 2.88 -16.51
CA MET A 75 -9.14 3.32 -16.75
C MET A 75 -8.61 4.12 -15.55
N ILE A 76 -9.44 5.02 -14.99
CA ILE A 76 -9.10 5.80 -13.79
C ILE A 76 -8.85 4.88 -12.60
N VAL A 77 -9.67 3.84 -12.43
CA VAL A 77 -9.49 2.85 -11.36
C VAL A 77 -8.22 2.03 -11.56
N ALA A 78 -7.92 1.59 -12.78
CA ALA A 78 -6.69 0.84 -13.10
C ALA A 78 -5.41 1.66 -12.91
N ASP A 79 -5.37 2.90 -13.45
CA ASP A 79 -4.23 3.80 -13.25
C ASP A 79 -4.07 4.15 -11.77
N SER A 80 -5.18 4.35 -11.02
CA SER A 80 -5.12 4.58 -9.58
C SER A 80 -4.49 3.38 -8.84
N ILE A 81 -4.86 2.15 -9.19
CA ILE A 81 -4.29 0.93 -8.58
C ILE A 81 -2.80 0.80 -8.87
N ASP A 82 -2.37 1.07 -10.10
CA ASP A 82 -0.95 1.03 -10.49
C ASP A 82 -0.12 2.12 -9.80
N PHE A 83 -0.68 3.33 -9.65
CA PHE A 83 -0.07 4.40 -8.88
C PHE A 83 0.05 4.03 -7.39
N ILE A 84 -0.97 3.44 -6.78
CA ILE A 84 -0.93 2.97 -5.39
C ILE A 84 0.15 1.91 -5.21
N ALA A 85 0.23 0.93 -6.12
CA ALA A 85 1.20 -0.16 -6.00
C ALA A 85 2.64 0.33 -6.12
N ARG A 86 2.88 1.31 -7.00
CA ARG A 86 4.18 1.99 -7.10
C ARG A 86 4.46 2.83 -5.87
N ASP A 87 3.51 3.64 -5.42
CA ASP A 87 3.67 4.51 -4.25
C ASP A 87 3.98 3.67 -3.00
N LEU A 88 3.24 2.58 -2.76
CA LEU A 88 3.51 1.67 -1.67
C LEU A 88 4.92 1.06 -1.73
N ARG A 89 5.41 0.73 -2.93
CA ARG A 89 6.75 0.17 -3.11
C ARG A 89 7.85 1.22 -2.95
N THR A 90 7.74 2.37 -3.62
CA THR A 90 8.77 3.42 -3.57
C THR A 90 8.76 4.16 -2.24
N PHE A 91 7.59 4.54 -1.74
CA PHE A 91 7.45 5.21 -0.45
C PHE A 91 7.80 4.26 0.70
N GLY A 92 7.30 3.02 0.67
CA GLY A 92 7.63 2.00 1.67
C GLY A 92 9.13 1.68 1.70
N ALA A 93 9.77 1.52 0.55
CA ALA A 93 11.22 1.27 0.48
C ALA A 93 12.05 2.49 0.90
N ALA A 94 11.68 3.70 0.45
CA ALA A 94 12.36 4.93 0.86
C ALA A 94 12.24 5.16 2.37
N LEU A 95 11.05 4.97 2.93
CA LEU A 95 10.80 5.03 4.37
C LEU A 95 11.60 3.95 5.10
N GLY A 96 11.62 2.71 4.61
CA GLY A 96 12.42 1.63 5.19
C GLY A 96 13.91 1.96 5.25
N ILE A 97 14.49 2.46 4.15
CA ILE A 97 15.90 2.88 4.10
C ILE A 97 16.15 4.04 5.09
N PHE A 98 15.25 5.02 5.12
CA PHE A 98 15.34 6.14 6.05
C PHE A 98 15.29 5.67 7.51
N LEU A 99 14.38 4.74 7.84
CA LEU A 99 14.26 4.17 9.18
C LEU A 99 15.51 3.38 9.58
N VAL A 100 16.09 2.58 8.68
CA VAL A 100 17.36 1.87 8.94
C VAL A 100 18.49 2.84 9.22
N ALA A 101 18.64 3.87 8.38
CA ALA A 101 19.67 4.88 8.57
C ALA A 101 19.49 5.62 9.91
N PHE A 102 18.25 5.98 10.24
CA PHE A 102 17.90 6.63 11.50
C PHE A 102 18.19 5.74 12.72
N LEU A 103 17.80 4.47 12.69
CA LEU A 103 18.10 3.50 13.75
C LEU A 103 19.60 3.26 13.90
N ALA A 104 20.32 3.14 12.78
CA ALA A 104 21.77 2.97 12.80
C ALA A 104 22.46 4.18 13.45
N LEU A 105 21.95 5.39 13.20
CA LEU A 105 22.46 6.63 13.79
C LEU A 105 22.22 6.67 15.31
N ILE A 106 21.03 6.29 15.78
CA ILE A 106 20.67 6.30 17.20
C ILE A 106 21.35 5.18 17.98
N LEU A 107 21.27 3.95 17.48
CA LEU A 107 21.64 2.75 18.23
C LEU A 107 23.11 2.38 18.05
N ARG A 108 23.77 2.88 16.99
CA ARG A 108 25.21 2.75 16.69
C ARG A 108 25.77 1.32 16.69
N ARG A 109 24.89 0.31 16.66
CA ARG A 109 25.22 -1.12 16.78
C ARG A 109 24.25 -1.93 15.93
N ILE A 110 24.78 -2.70 14.98
CA ILE A 110 23.99 -3.42 13.96
C ILE A 110 22.99 -4.42 14.57
N GLN A 111 23.34 -5.08 15.67
CA GLN A 111 22.45 -6.02 16.37
C GLN A 111 21.13 -5.37 16.80
N TRP A 112 21.19 -4.13 17.28
CA TRP A 112 20.03 -3.36 17.72
C TRP A 112 19.21 -2.76 16.57
N VAL A 113 19.76 -2.77 15.34
CA VAL A 113 19.04 -2.38 14.12
C VAL A 113 18.34 -3.59 13.50
N ALA A 114 18.98 -4.75 13.51
CA ALA A 114 18.43 -5.97 12.93
C ALA A 114 17.16 -6.44 13.66
N LEU A 115 17.13 -6.35 15.00
CA LEU A 115 15.98 -6.77 15.81
C LEU A 115 14.68 -6.03 15.43
N PRO A 116 14.60 -4.69 15.47
CA PRO A 116 13.41 -3.95 15.02
C PRO A 116 13.00 -4.23 13.58
N MET A 117 13.97 -4.43 12.68
CA MET A 117 13.68 -4.71 11.26
C MET A 117 12.98 -6.06 11.09
N VAL A 118 13.44 -7.09 11.79
CA VAL A 118 12.79 -8.41 11.79
C VAL A 118 11.37 -8.31 12.35
N VAL A 119 11.18 -7.57 13.45
CA VAL A 119 9.84 -7.35 14.03
C VAL A 119 8.93 -6.61 13.05
N CYS A 120 9.41 -5.52 12.43
CA CYS A 120 8.65 -4.74 11.46
C CYS A 120 8.21 -5.58 10.25
N ILE A 121 9.11 -6.39 9.70
CA ILE A 121 8.78 -7.29 8.58
C ILE A 121 7.76 -8.33 9.02
N SER A 122 7.95 -8.95 10.19
CA SER A 122 7.04 -9.96 10.72
C SER A 122 5.63 -9.39 10.93
N VAL A 123 5.53 -8.20 11.54
CA VAL A 123 4.25 -7.49 11.72
C VAL A 123 3.62 -7.16 10.38
N GLY A 124 4.38 -6.60 9.43
CA GLY A 124 3.89 -6.28 8.09
C GLY A 124 3.31 -7.51 7.38
N VAL A 125 4.04 -8.62 7.38
CA VAL A 125 3.59 -9.89 6.79
C VAL A 125 2.33 -10.40 7.49
N CYS A 126 2.27 -10.37 8.82
CA CYS A 126 1.10 -10.83 9.58
C CYS A 126 -0.13 -9.97 9.33
N VAL A 127 -0.01 -8.65 9.29
CA VAL A 127 -1.16 -7.76 9.03
C VAL A 127 -1.62 -7.89 7.58
N ILE A 128 -0.70 -7.93 6.61
CA ILE A 128 -1.06 -8.16 5.19
C ILE A 128 -1.72 -9.53 5.02
N GLY A 129 -1.16 -10.57 5.64
CA GLY A 129 -1.73 -11.91 5.63
C GLY A 129 -3.14 -11.96 6.26
N PHE A 130 -3.34 -11.25 7.36
CA PHE A 130 -4.65 -11.11 7.99
C PHE A 130 -5.66 -10.42 7.07
N LEU A 131 -5.27 -9.32 6.41
CA LEU A 131 -6.14 -8.62 5.46
C LEU A 131 -6.52 -9.49 4.27
N TRP A 132 -5.58 -10.31 3.78
CA TRP A 132 -5.83 -11.25 2.70
C TRP A 132 -6.86 -12.32 3.11
N LEU A 133 -6.77 -12.85 4.33
CA LEU A 133 -7.74 -13.83 4.85
C LEU A 133 -9.16 -13.25 4.98
N VAL A 134 -9.27 -11.99 5.39
CA VAL A 134 -10.56 -11.29 5.59
C VAL A 134 -11.14 -10.79 4.26
N ASN A 135 -10.37 -10.84 3.15
CA ASN A 135 -10.75 -10.30 1.84
C ASN A 135 -11.20 -8.83 1.92
N TRP A 136 -10.51 -8.02 2.72
CA TRP A 136 -10.87 -6.60 2.87
C TRP A 136 -10.39 -5.82 1.62
N PRO A 137 -11.27 -5.08 0.92
CA PRO A 137 -10.85 -4.25 -0.21
C PRO A 137 -9.93 -3.12 0.28
N VAL A 138 -8.64 -3.18 -0.06
CA VAL A 138 -7.68 -2.11 0.24
C VAL A 138 -7.93 -0.96 -0.75
N THR A 139 -8.37 0.18 -0.23
CA THR A 139 -8.62 1.38 -1.05
C THR A 139 -7.40 2.29 -1.16
N ILE A 140 -7.43 3.30 -2.04
CA ILE A 140 -6.37 4.31 -2.21
C ILE A 140 -6.03 4.98 -0.86
N VAL A 141 -7.05 5.32 -0.07
CA VAL A 141 -6.88 5.95 1.25
C VAL A 141 -6.25 4.98 2.25
N SER A 142 -6.64 3.71 2.18
CA SER A 142 -6.10 2.68 3.05
C SER A 142 -4.64 2.36 2.73
N SER A 143 -4.15 2.58 1.51
CA SER A 143 -2.81 2.14 1.06
C SER A 143 -1.64 2.65 1.92
N ASN A 144 -1.78 3.80 2.58
CA ASN A 144 -0.77 4.36 3.49
C ASN A 144 -0.69 3.64 4.86
N PHE A 145 -1.57 2.67 5.13
CA PHE A 145 -1.59 1.96 6.42
C PHE A 145 -0.25 1.27 6.71
N ILE A 146 0.43 0.74 5.69
CA ILE A 146 1.69 0.02 5.84
C ILE A 146 2.78 0.95 6.39
N ALA A 147 2.88 2.17 5.87
CA ALA A 147 3.87 3.13 6.34
C ALA A 147 3.61 3.53 7.80
N LEU A 148 2.34 3.81 8.16
CA LEU A 148 1.97 4.13 9.54
C LEU A 148 2.24 2.95 10.48
N LEU A 149 1.89 1.75 10.06
CA LEU A 149 2.12 0.53 10.83
C LEU A 149 3.63 0.30 11.09
N LEU A 150 4.49 0.56 10.09
CA LEU A 150 5.94 0.50 10.26
C LEU A 150 6.42 1.53 11.29
N ILE A 151 5.94 2.77 11.22
CA ILE A 151 6.30 3.83 12.18
C ILE A 151 5.92 3.43 13.61
N PHE A 152 4.70 2.92 13.83
CA PHE A 152 4.26 2.48 15.16
C PHE A 152 5.06 1.29 15.68
N THR A 153 5.26 0.27 14.83
CA THR A 153 6.02 -0.92 15.20
C THR A 153 7.46 -0.57 15.59
N LEU A 154 8.09 0.31 14.82
CA LEU A 154 9.43 0.82 15.11
C LEU A 154 9.46 1.60 16.44
N SER A 155 8.45 2.43 16.70
CA SER A 155 8.33 3.18 17.95
C SER A 155 8.24 2.24 19.17
N PHE A 156 7.47 1.15 19.09
CA PHE A 156 7.42 0.14 20.16
C PHE A 156 8.78 -0.52 20.39
N CYS A 157 9.45 -0.93 19.30
CA CYS A 157 10.78 -1.51 19.38
C CYS A 157 11.79 -0.53 20.00
N LEU A 158 11.75 0.74 19.61
CA LEU A 158 12.64 1.77 20.15
C LEU A 158 12.46 1.97 21.65
N HIS A 159 11.21 2.10 22.11
CA HIS A 159 10.90 2.21 23.55
C HIS A 159 11.43 1.00 24.33
N GLN A 160 11.27 -0.21 23.79
CA GLN A 160 11.81 -1.43 24.41
C GLN A 160 13.34 -1.43 24.43
N ILE A 161 14.01 -1.08 23.33
CA ILE A 161 15.49 -1.03 23.27
C ILE A 161 16.06 -0.05 24.27
N VAL A 162 15.51 1.17 24.33
CA VAL A 162 16.01 2.21 25.24
C VAL A 162 15.84 1.76 26.69
N ARG A 163 14.66 1.23 27.07
CA ARG A 163 14.44 0.70 28.42
C ARG A 163 15.30 -0.50 28.75
N TYR A 164 15.51 -1.42 27.81
CA TYR A 164 16.42 -2.55 28.01
C TYR A 164 17.82 -2.05 28.38
N ARG A 165 18.33 -1.07 27.63
CA ARG A 165 19.66 -0.49 27.85
C ARG A 165 19.74 0.29 29.17
N GLU A 166 18.68 0.99 29.55
CA GLU A 166 18.59 1.67 30.85
C GLU A 166 18.62 0.65 32.00
N CYS A 167 17.80 -0.40 31.95
CA CYS A 167 17.82 -1.47 32.94
C CYS A 167 19.19 -2.17 33.02
N ALA A 168 19.85 -2.41 31.88
CA ALA A 168 21.19 -3.01 31.86
C ALA A 168 22.26 -2.13 32.52
N ASN A 169 22.09 -0.81 32.52
CA ASN A 169 22.98 0.14 33.20
C ASN A 169 22.64 0.29 34.68
N GLU A 170 21.36 0.25 35.05
CA GLU A 170 20.87 0.36 36.44
C GLU A 170 21.17 -0.89 37.27
N LEU A 171 21.15 -2.07 36.64
CA LEU A 171 21.30 -3.38 37.29
C LEU A 171 22.49 -4.15 36.70
N PRO A 172 23.73 -3.64 36.85
CA PRO A 172 24.91 -4.28 36.27
C PRO A 172 25.12 -5.69 36.86
N GLY A 173 25.29 -6.68 35.99
CA GLY A 173 25.51 -8.09 36.37
C GLY A 173 24.24 -8.91 36.64
N SER A 174 23.05 -8.34 36.40
CA SER A 174 21.80 -9.11 36.47
C SER A 174 21.66 -10.08 35.29
N ASP A 175 20.99 -11.20 35.53
CA ASP A 175 20.69 -12.18 34.47
C ASP A 175 19.83 -11.54 33.38
N GLN A 176 20.03 -11.97 32.13
CA GLN A 176 19.38 -11.37 30.96
C GLN A 176 17.85 -11.49 31.05
N ARG A 177 17.35 -12.58 31.64
CA ARG A 177 15.92 -12.78 31.90
C ARG A 177 15.36 -11.80 32.92
N ALA A 178 16.14 -11.45 33.94
CA ALA A 178 15.73 -10.45 34.93
C ALA A 178 15.63 -9.06 34.29
N LEU A 179 16.59 -8.71 33.43
CA LEU A 179 16.58 -7.44 32.68
C LEU A 179 15.37 -7.34 31.74
N VAL A 180 15.07 -8.39 30.98
CA VAL A 180 13.90 -8.43 30.09
C VAL A 180 12.60 -8.37 30.89
N GLY A 181 12.51 -9.06 32.02
CA GLY A 181 11.35 -9.03 32.91
C GLY A 181 11.08 -7.62 33.46
N GLU A 182 12.11 -6.93 33.94
CA GLU A 182 11.99 -5.58 34.48
C GLU A 182 11.66 -4.55 33.40
N MET A 183 12.29 -4.67 32.22
CA MET A 183 11.94 -3.88 31.04
C MET A 183 10.45 -4.03 30.71
N MET A 184 9.95 -5.26 30.61
CA MET A 184 8.55 -5.54 30.25
C MET A 184 7.57 -5.00 31.28
N ARG A 185 7.88 -5.14 32.57
CA ARG A 185 7.07 -4.59 33.65
C ARG A 185 7.00 -3.06 33.62
N THR A 186 8.10 -2.41 33.25
CA THR A 186 8.18 -0.95 33.22
C THR A 186 7.54 -0.35 31.97
N ILE A 187 7.84 -0.89 30.78
CA ILE A 187 7.36 -0.35 29.50
C ILE A 187 5.98 -0.87 29.09
N GLY A 188 5.56 -2.04 29.58
CA GLY A 188 4.33 -2.70 29.16
C GLY A 188 3.07 -1.87 29.41
N VAL A 189 2.94 -1.30 30.61
CA VAL A 189 1.78 -0.48 30.98
C VAL A 189 1.72 0.83 30.18
N PRO A 190 2.80 1.64 30.07
CA PRO A 190 2.81 2.82 29.21
C PRO A 190 2.48 2.51 27.74
N CYS A 191 3.07 1.47 27.16
CA CYS A 191 2.81 1.10 25.76
C CYS A 191 1.38 0.62 25.55
N PHE A 192 0.79 -0.11 26.51
CA PHE A 192 -0.61 -0.49 26.44
C PHE A 192 -1.53 0.73 26.36
N TYR A 193 -1.32 1.75 27.19
CA TYR A 193 -2.09 2.99 27.12
C TYR A 193 -1.87 3.75 25.80
N MET A 194 -0.64 3.75 25.28
CA MET A 194 -0.33 4.34 23.97
C MET A 194 -1.11 3.65 22.85
N VAL A 195 -1.13 2.32 22.83
CA VAL A 195 -1.90 1.54 21.84
C VAL A 195 -3.39 1.79 22.00
N PHE A 196 -3.89 1.73 23.24
CA PHE A 196 -5.30 1.92 23.54
C PHE A 196 -5.81 3.29 23.07
N THR A 197 -5.10 4.37 23.41
CA THR A 197 -5.45 5.73 22.97
C THR A 197 -5.37 5.88 21.46
N THR A 198 -4.41 5.23 20.80
CA THR A 198 -4.28 5.23 19.35
C THR A 198 -5.43 4.46 18.67
N ILE A 199 -5.85 3.33 19.25
CA ILE A 199 -7.04 2.59 18.79
C ILE A 199 -8.29 3.47 18.95
N VAL A 200 -8.44 4.20 20.05
CA VAL A 200 -9.56 5.14 20.23
C VAL A 200 -9.51 6.27 19.20
N ALA A 201 -8.32 6.81 18.90
CA ALA A 201 -8.13 7.83 17.89
C ALA A 201 -8.54 7.35 16.50
N PHE A 202 -8.07 6.17 16.07
CA PHE A 202 -8.51 5.56 14.81
C PHE A 202 -9.98 5.11 14.85
N GLY A 203 -10.50 4.76 16.02
CA GLY A 203 -11.92 4.47 16.23
C GLY A 203 -12.81 5.67 15.92
N SER A 204 -12.33 6.90 16.13
CA SER A 204 -13.10 8.10 15.75
C SER A 204 -13.34 8.21 14.24
N LEU A 205 -12.44 7.66 13.41
CA LEU A 205 -12.59 7.62 11.95
C LEU A 205 -13.73 6.70 11.49
N VAL A 206 -14.08 5.70 12.31
CA VAL A 206 -15.23 4.80 12.04
C VAL A 206 -16.56 5.57 12.05
N VAL A 207 -16.60 6.74 12.70
CA VAL A 207 -17.81 7.59 12.77
C VAL A 207 -17.87 8.63 11.63
N SER A 208 -16.86 8.72 10.76
CA SER A 208 -16.75 9.81 9.76
C SER A 208 -17.78 9.74 8.62
N GLY A 209 -18.56 8.66 8.50
CA GLY A 209 -19.56 8.48 7.45
C GLY A 209 -19.02 8.20 6.04
N ILE A 210 -17.69 8.24 5.85
CA ILE A 210 -17.03 8.01 4.56
C ILE A 210 -16.42 6.60 4.56
N ARG A 211 -16.98 5.69 3.76
CA ARG A 211 -16.60 4.25 3.74
C ARG A 211 -15.08 4.00 3.71
N PRO A 212 -14.29 4.62 2.80
CA PRO A 212 -12.83 4.45 2.80
C PRO A 212 -12.12 4.79 4.12
N ILE A 213 -12.61 5.79 4.85
CA ILE A 213 -12.03 6.26 6.12
C ILE A 213 -12.40 5.30 7.26
N ILE A 214 -13.63 4.77 7.23
CA ILE A 214 -14.10 3.76 8.18
C ILE A 214 -13.26 2.49 8.07
N ASP A 215 -13.07 2.00 6.83
CA ASP A 215 -12.26 0.81 6.55
C ASP A 215 -10.82 1.01 7.02
N PHE A 216 -10.25 2.17 6.74
CA PHE A 216 -8.91 2.52 7.22
C PHE A 216 -8.81 2.54 8.76
N GLY A 217 -9.81 3.05 9.47
CA GLY A 217 -9.87 3.03 10.93
C GLY A 217 -9.83 1.61 11.51
N TRP A 218 -10.60 0.68 10.93
CA TRP A 218 -10.61 -0.72 11.33
C TRP A 218 -9.28 -1.44 11.03
N ILE A 219 -8.72 -1.20 9.84
CA ILE A 219 -7.41 -1.76 9.45
C ILE A 219 -6.31 -1.30 10.41
N MET A 220 -6.30 -0.01 10.76
CA MET A 220 -5.29 0.53 11.68
C MET A 220 -5.48 0.03 13.11
N ALA A 221 -6.71 -0.02 13.63
CA ALA A 221 -6.97 -0.51 14.98
C ALA A 221 -6.55 -1.98 15.14
N THR A 222 -6.89 -2.83 14.17
CA THR A 222 -6.51 -4.25 14.18
C THR A 222 -5.01 -4.43 13.94
N GLY A 223 -4.43 -3.69 12.99
CA GLY A 223 -3.00 -3.70 12.71
C GLY A 223 -2.15 -3.30 13.91
N LEU A 224 -2.57 -2.26 14.66
CA LEU A 224 -1.92 -1.83 15.89
C LEU A 224 -1.98 -2.89 16.99
N MET A 225 -3.12 -3.56 17.14
CA MET A 225 -3.27 -4.64 18.11
C MET A 225 -2.32 -5.80 17.80
N ILE A 226 -2.27 -6.23 16.53
CA ILE A 226 -1.35 -7.26 16.05
C ILE A 226 0.11 -6.80 16.26
N SER A 227 0.44 -5.57 15.86
CA SER A 227 1.79 -5.00 16.02
C SER A 227 2.23 -4.98 17.48
N PHE A 228 1.36 -4.58 18.40
CA PHE A 228 1.66 -4.58 19.83
C PHE A 228 1.96 -5.99 20.34
N VAL A 229 1.08 -6.95 20.07
CA VAL A 229 1.27 -8.35 20.52
C VAL A 229 2.55 -8.95 19.94
N LEU A 230 2.77 -8.80 18.63
CA LEU A 230 3.96 -9.33 17.97
C LEU A 230 5.23 -8.65 18.44
N SER A 231 5.25 -7.32 18.59
CA SER A 231 6.43 -6.60 19.05
C SER A 231 6.79 -7.02 20.48
N PHE A 232 5.81 -7.10 21.38
CA PHE A 232 6.03 -7.55 22.76
C PHE A 232 6.37 -9.03 22.90
N THR A 233 6.14 -9.85 21.87
CA THR A 233 6.52 -11.27 21.88
C THR A 233 7.85 -11.53 21.17
N LEU A 234 8.02 -10.99 19.97
CA LEU A 234 9.18 -11.21 19.10
C LEU A 234 10.41 -10.43 19.53
N PHE A 235 10.24 -9.23 20.11
CA PHE A 235 11.38 -8.43 20.57
C PHE A 235 12.12 -9.07 21.76
N PRO A 236 11.45 -9.50 22.86
CA PRO A 236 12.15 -10.10 23.99
C PRO A 236 12.61 -11.55 23.74
N ALA A 237 11.99 -12.28 22.82
CA ALA A 237 12.34 -13.68 22.55
C ALA A 237 13.85 -13.92 22.32
N PRO A 238 14.52 -13.22 21.37
CA PRO A 238 15.96 -13.39 21.13
C PRO A 238 16.84 -12.82 22.26
N LEU A 239 16.30 -11.95 23.13
CA LEU A 239 17.01 -11.41 24.30
C LEU A 239 16.89 -12.31 25.53
N SER A 240 16.04 -13.35 25.51
CA SER A 240 15.83 -14.24 26.66
C SER A 240 16.74 -15.48 26.68
N TYR A 241 17.48 -15.70 25.60
CA TYR A 241 18.48 -16.76 25.39
C TYR A 241 19.89 -16.19 25.39
#